data_AF-X1QKB5-F1
#
_entry.id   AF-X1QKB5-F1
#
_cell.length_a   1.000
_cell.length_b   1.000
_cell.length_c   1.000
_cell.angle_alpha   90.00
_cell.angle_beta   90.00
_cell.angle_gamma   90.00
#
_symmetry.space_group_name_H-M   'P 1'
#
loop_
_entity.id
_entity.type
_entity.pdbx_description
1 polymer ?
#
loop_
_entity_poly.entity_id
_entity_poly.type
_entity_poly.pdbx_seq_one_letter_code
_entity_poly.pdbx_strand_id
1 'polypeptide(L)' 'MAGNTRGKLKEHFEGMHRNFDWVLYHCQASLKLIEDKNPALTKAVKSTAKGTDTIDKLVQKLYARL' A
#
# COMPACT_ATOMS: atom_id res chain seq x y z
N MET A 1 2.16 -11.64 -25.08
CA MET A 1 3.42 -11.44 -24.33
C MET A 1 4.30 -12.66 -24.57
N ALA A 2 5.53 -12.49 -25.05
CA ALA A 2 6.44 -13.62 -25.24
C ALA A 2 6.94 -14.14 -23.86
N GLY A 3 6.95 -15.46 -23.68
CA GLY A 3 7.46 -16.15 -22.48
C GLY A 3 6.68 -15.91 -21.15
N ASN A 4 7.31 -16.30 -20.03
CA ASN A 4 6.83 -16.15 -18.64
C ASN A 4 6.74 -14.68 -18.15
N THR A 5 6.77 -13.70 -19.05
CA THR A 5 6.76 -12.27 -18.71
C THR A 5 5.48 -11.87 -17.97
N ARG A 6 4.32 -12.39 -18.41
CA ARG A 6 3.03 -12.14 -17.75
C ARG A 6 3.02 -12.66 -16.30
N GLY A 7 3.55 -13.86 -16.07
CA GLY A 7 3.63 -14.48 -14.75
C GLY A 7 4.50 -13.67 -13.81
N LYS A 8 5.71 -13.30 -14.25
CA LYS A 8 6.63 -12.46 -13.47
C LYS A 8 6.04 -11.10 -13.11
N LEU A 9 5.33 -10.45 -14.03
CA LEU A 9 4.67 -9.17 -13.73
C LEU A 9 3.58 -9.32 -12.65
N LYS A 10 2.80 -10.42 -12.69
CA LYS A 10 1.82 -10.72 -11.64
C LYS A 10 2.49 -10.95 -10.28
N GLU A 11 3.57 -11.72 -10.23
CA GLU A 11 4.35 -11.95 -9.00
C GLU A 11 4.86 -10.63 -8.40
N HIS A 12 5.40 -9.73 -9.23
CA HIS A 12 5.86 -8.41 -8.77
C HIS A 12 4.70 -7.57 -8.22
N PHE A 13 3.57 -7.51 -8.90
CA PHE A 13 2.41 -6.74 -8.45
C PHE A 13 1.76 -7.32 -7.18
N GLU A 14 1.74 -8.64 -7.02
CA GLU A 14 1.35 -9.28 -5.75
C GLU A 14 2.32 -8.93 -4.62
N GLY A 15 3.63 -8.92 -4.88
CA GLY A 15 4.64 -8.49 -3.92
C GLY A 15 4.44 -7.03 -3.49
N MET A 16 4.14 -6.14 -4.44
CA MET A 16 3.82 -4.74 -4.14
C MET A 16 2.57 -4.62 -3.25
N HIS A 17 1.48 -5.33 -3.59
CA HIS A 17 0.25 -5.32 -2.80
C HIS A 17 0.49 -5.74 -1.34
N ARG A 18 1.22 -6.85 -1.12
CA ARG A 18 1.58 -7.31 0.25
C ARG A 18 2.40 -6.28 1.02
N ASN A 19 3.31 -5.57 0.37
CA ASN A 19 4.09 -4.52 0.99
C ASN A 19 3.22 -3.32 1.38
N PHE A 20 2.23 -2.97 0.55
CA PHE A 20 1.30 -1.90 0.88
C PHE A 20 0.38 -2.26 2.05
N ASP A 21 -0.09 -3.51 2.14
CA ASP A 21 -0.82 -4.01 3.31
C ASP A 21 0.02 -3.88 4.59
N TRP A 22 1.30 -4.24 4.53
CA TRP A 22 2.23 -4.08 5.65
C TRP A 22 2.39 -2.61 6.07
N VAL A 23 2.51 -1.70 5.10
CA VAL A 23 2.57 -0.25 5.39
C VAL A 23 1.27 0.25 6.02
N LEU A 24 0.10 -0.16 5.51
CA LEU A 24 -1.20 0.24 6.07
C LEU A 24 -1.38 -0.26 7.50
N TYR A 25 -0.98 -1.50 7.78
CA TYR A 25 -0.98 -2.06 9.14
C TYR A 25 -0.15 -1.19 10.10
N HIS A 26 1.07 -0.82 9.71
CA HIS A 26 1.93 0.03 10.56
C HIS A 26 1.43 1.45 10.69
N CYS A 27 0.78 2.01 9.67
CA CYS A 27 0.11 3.30 9.79
C CYS A 27 -1.00 3.23 10.86
N GLN A 28 -1.81 2.17 10.86
CA GLN A 28 -2.86 1.99 11.85
C GLN A 28 -2.31 1.75 13.26
N ALA A 29 -1.27 0.93 13.40
CA ALA A 29 -0.58 0.72 14.68
C ALA A 29 0.02 2.03 15.20
N SER A 30 0.65 2.83 14.33
CA SER A 30 1.20 4.14 14.69
C SER A 30 0.11 5.09 15.17
N LEU A 31 -1.05 5.13 14.52
CA LEU A 31 -2.17 5.95 14.96
C LEU A 31 -2.68 5.56 16.35
N LYS A 32 -2.68 4.27 16.68
CA LYS A 32 -3.03 3.79 18.04
C LYS A 32 -2.02 4.25 19.09
N LEU A 33 -0.74 4.35 18.75
CA LEU A 33 0.31 4.82 19.67
C LEU A 33 0.26 6.34 19.88
N ILE A 34 -0.01 7.09 18.80
CA ILE A 34 -0.09 8.56 18.86
C ILE A 34 -1.32 9.02 19.64
N GLU A 35 -2.45 8.29 19.49
CA GLU A 35 -3.75 8.70 20.01
C GLU A 35 -4.06 10.16 19.59
N ASP A 36 -4.46 11.00 20.54
CA ASP A 36 -4.75 12.42 20.32
C ASP A 36 -3.61 13.35 20.80
N LYS A 37 -2.45 12.77 21.15
CA LYS A 37 -1.33 13.52 21.76
C LYS A 37 -0.62 14.44 20.78
N ASN A 38 -0.65 14.13 19.49
CA ASN A 38 0.01 14.91 18.45
C ASN A 38 -0.84 14.98 17.16
N PRO A 39 -1.72 15.98 17.04
CA PRO A 39 -2.60 16.12 15.88
C PRO A 39 -1.86 16.27 14.54
N ALA A 40 -0.70 16.93 14.55
CA ALA A 40 0.12 17.12 13.36
C ALA A 40 0.69 15.79 12.86
N LEU A 41 1.24 14.98 13.76
CA LEU A 41 1.76 13.66 13.43
C LEU A 41 0.63 12.69 13.02
N THR A 42 -0.52 12.73 13.71
CA THR A 42 -1.72 11.97 13.32
C THR A 42 -2.16 12.32 11.91
N LYS A 43 -2.17 13.62 11.55
CA LYS A 43 -2.51 14.06 10.19
C LYS A 43 -1.50 13.56 9.16
N ALA A 44 -0.20 13.58 9.49
CA ALA A 44 0.84 13.05 8.61
C ALA A 44 0.66 11.55 8.35
N VAL A 45 0.48 10.74 9.40
CA VAL A 45 0.28 9.28 9.27
C VAL A 45 -0.99 8.95 8.49
N LYS A 46 -2.11 9.65 8.74
CA LYS A 46 -3.33 9.51 7.93
C LYS A 46 -3.11 9.83 6.45
N SER A 47 -2.29 10.84 6.16
CA SER A 47 -1.97 11.23 4.78
C SER A 47 -1.12 10.16 4.09
N THR A 48 -0.14 9.58 4.79
CA THR A 48 0.65 8.45 4.29
C THR A 48 -0.22 7.24 3.99
N ALA A 49 -1.10 6.84 4.92
CA ALA A 49 -2.00 5.71 4.72
C ALA A 49 -2.90 5.89 3.48
N LYS A 50 -3.45 7.10 3.29
CA LYS A 50 -4.26 7.43 2.11
C LYS A 50 -3.45 7.36 0.81
N GLY A 51 -2.21 7.84 0.83
CA GLY A 51 -1.29 7.75 -0.31
C GLY A 51 -1.00 6.30 -0.68
N THR A 52 -0.67 5.46 0.31
CA THR A 52 -0.43 4.03 0.13
C THR A 52 -1.64 3.31 -0.48
N ASP A 53 -2.84 3.50 0.07
CA ASP A 53 -4.08 2.93 -0.46
C ASP A 53 -4.35 3.36 -1.92
N THR A 54 -4.04 4.61 -2.25
CA THR A 54 -4.18 5.12 -3.62
C THR A 54 -3.23 4.39 -4.58
N ILE A 55 -1.97 4.22 -4.19
CA ILE A 55 -0.96 3.52 -5.01
C ILE A 55 -1.31 2.03 -5.13
N ASP A 56 -1.75 1.39 -4.05
CA ASP A 56 -2.15 -0.01 -4.08
C ASP A 56 -3.30 -0.26 -5.06
N LYS A 57 -4.34 0.59 -5.03
CA LYS A 57 -5.43 0.52 -6.01
C LYS A 57 -4.97 0.68 -7.46
N LEU A 58 -3.92 1.46 -7.72
CA LEU A 58 -3.33 1.57 -9.05
C LEU A 58 -2.62 0.27 -9.44
N VAL A 59 -1.88 -0.34 -8.52
CA VAL A 59 -1.20 -1.64 -8.76
C VAL A 59 -2.22 -2.76 -8.98
N GLN A 60 -3.29 -2.83 -8.18
CA GLN A 60 -4.36 -3.81 -8.39
C GLN A 60 -5.02 -3.64 -9.77
N LYS A 61 -5.20 -2.40 -10.25
CA LYS A 61 -5.69 -2.14 -11.61
C LYS A 61 -4.71 -2.62 -12.68
N LEU A 62 -3.40 -2.48 -12.47
CA LEU A 62 -2.39 -3.04 -13.38
C LEU A 62 -2.45 -4.57 -13.38
N TYR A 63 -2.54 -5.19 -12.21
CA TYR A 63 -2.70 -6.64 -12.06
C TYR A 63 -3.94 -7.17 -12.78
N ALA A 64 -5.10 -6.52 -12.61
CA ALA A 64 -6.35 -6.92 -13.24
C ALA A 64 -6.33 -6.80 -14.78
N ARG A 65 -5.46 -5.95 -15.33
CA ARG A 65 -5.28 -5.77 -16.78
C ARG A 65 -4.27 -6.74 -17.39
N LEU A 66 -3.50 -7.47 -16.56
CA LEU A 66 -2.54 -8.47 -17.02
C LEU A 66 -3.19 -9.79 -17.39
#